data_AF-A0A925Q9S2-F1
#
_entry.id   AF-A0A925Q9S2-F1
#
_cell.length_a   1.000
_cell.length_b   1.000
_cell.length_c   1.000
_cell.angle_alpha   90.00
_cell.angle_beta   90.00
_cell.angle_gamma   90.00
#
_symmetry.space_group_name_H-M   'P 1'
#
loop_
_entity.id
_entity.type
_entity.pdbx_description
1 polymer ?
#
loop_
_entity_poly.entity_id
_entity_poly.type
_entity_poly.pdbx_seq_one_letter_code
_entity_poly.pdbx_strand_id
1 'polypeptide(L)'
;MNGDWQARETTTHQDHVIAHVIGASALGYFVFDEALYILLDIGFVWMIFVDCEMGLLPHPVAVNELEIAEPLRNQIKADIDLLLSDKVSPDGLSQLIQTPVGCQIKEVSFFGQGNRRRLIITGEAASLAIETSLTTAEIQVYGL
;
A
#
# COMPACT_ATOMS: atom_id res chain seq x y z
N MET A 1 7.99 17.11 -16.40
CA MET A 1 7.08 16.83 -17.54
C MET A 1 5.72 16.53 -16.93
N ASN A 2 4.82 17.51 -16.89
CA ASN A 2 3.45 17.30 -16.40
C ASN A 2 2.66 16.64 -17.52
N GLY A 3 2.64 15.31 -17.50
CA GLY A 3 1.58 14.59 -18.15
C GLY A 3 0.26 14.92 -17.47
N ASP A 4 -0.79 15.25 -18.23
CA ASP A 4 -2.12 15.47 -17.68
C ASP A 4 -2.67 14.14 -17.14
N TRP A 5 -2.59 13.99 -15.82
CA TRP A 5 -3.24 12.93 -15.09
C TRP A 5 -4.75 13.14 -15.11
N GLN A 6 -5.49 12.17 -15.61
CA GLN A 6 -6.94 12.23 -15.66
C GLN A 6 -7.53 11.47 -14.50
N ALA A 7 -8.44 12.10 -13.76
CA ALA A 7 -9.18 11.44 -12.69
C ALA A 7 -9.95 10.24 -13.24
N ARG A 8 -9.98 9.16 -12.47
CA ARG A 8 -10.73 7.95 -12.78
C ARG A 8 -11.72 7.67 -11.66
N GLU A 9 -12.91 7.24 -12.04
CA GLU A 9 -13.88 6.71 -11.10
C GLU A 9 -13.42 5.36 -10.57
N THR A 10 -13.78 5.09 -9.33
CA THR A 10 -13.61 3.83 -8.64
C THR A 10 -14.71 2.85 -9.04
N THR A 11 -14.40 1.56 -8.95
CA THR A 11 -15.42 0.51 -9.02
C THR A 11 -16.14 0.36 -7.68
N THR A 12 -17.31 -0.28 -7.67
CA THR A 12 -18.04 -0.59 -6.43
C THR A 12 -17.19 -1.40 -5.44
N HIS A 13 -16.33 -2.29 -5.94
CA HIS A 13 -15.41 -3.06 -5.09
C HIS A 13 -14.33 -2.17 -4.48
N GLN A 14 -13.72 -1.29 -5.29
CA GLN A 14 -12.73 -0.33 -4.79
C GLN A 14 -13.35 0.61 -3.76
N ASP A 15 -14.57 1.13 -3.99
CA ASP A 15 -15.29 1.96 -3.01
C ASP A 15 -15.49 1.22 -1.68
N HIS A 16 -15.83 -0.07 -1.74
CA HIS A 16 -15.99 -0.89 -0.57
C HIS A 16 -14.68 -1.05 0.20
N VAL A 17 -13.57 -1.35 -0.48
CA VAL A 17 -12.25 -1.44 0.15
C VAL A 17 -11.82 -0.09 0.73
N ILE A 18 -11.98 1.00 -0.02
CA ILE A 18 -11.63 2.35 0.42
C ILE A 18 -12.37 2.72 1.70
N ALA A 19 -13.68 2.44 1.77
CA ALA A 19 -14.47 2.70 2.97
C ALA A 19 -13.91 2.02 4.24
N HIS A 20 -13.21 0.88 4.11
CA HIS A 20 -12.59 0.20 5.24
C HIS A 20 -11.23 0.77 5.64
N VAL A 21 -10.47 1.35 4.70
CA VAL A 21 -9.14 1.89 4.99
C VAL A 21 -9.17 3.35 5.44
N ILE A 22 -10.26 4.07 5.15
CA ILE A 22 -10.46 5.44 5.64
C ILE A 22 -10.43 5.46 7.18
N GLY A 23 -9.61 6.33 7.74
CA GLY A 23 -9.35 6.45 9.18
C GLY A 23 -8.21 5.59 9.71
N ALA A 24 -7.75 4.59 8.96
CA ALA A 24 -6.55 3.81 9.30
C ALA A 24 -5.27 4.57 8.95
N SER A 25 -4.16 4.18 9.57
CA SER A 25 -2.83 4.73 9.29
C SER A 25 -1.99 3.71 8.53
N ALA A 26 -1.33 4.16 7.45
CA ALA A 26 -0.35 3.33 6.73
C ALA A 26 0.98 3.28 7.51
N LEU A 27 1.38 2.10 7.97
CA LEU A 27 2.57 1.90 8.81
C LEU A 27 3.83 1.59 7.99
N GLY A 28 3.69 0.74 6.97
CA GLY A 28 4.78 0.33 6.11
C GLY A 28 4.28 -0.48 4.94
N TYR A 29 5.16 -0.81 4.01
CA TYR A 29 4.81 -1.54 2.81
C TYR A 29 5.94 -2.42 2.30
N PHE A 30 5.60 -3.37 1.43
CA PHE A 30 6.54 -4.06 0.57
C PHE A 30 5.91 -4.29 -0.81
N VAL A 31 6.74 -4.56 -1.82
CA VAL A 31 6.29 -4.86 -3.19
C VAL A 31 6.64 -6.29 -3.51
N PHE A 32 5.67 -7.06 -4.01
CA PHE A 32 5.86 -8.44 -4.43
C PHE A 32 4.91 -8.76 -5.58
N ASP A 33 5.40 -9.46 -6.60
CA ASP A 33 4.62 -9.95 -7.74
C ASP A 33 3.62 -8.93 -8.31
N GLU A 34 4.13 -7.77 -8.74
CA GLU A 34 3.34 -6.68 -9.35
C GLU A 34 2.23 -6.10 -8.45
N ALA A 35 2.34 -6.30 -7.13
CA ALA A 35 1.44 -5.72 -6.15
C ALA A 35 2.19 -5.01 -5.01
N LEU A 36 1.62 -3.92 -4.55
CA LEU A 36 2.00 -3.22 -3.34
C LEU A 36 1.18 -3.74 -2.18
N TYR A 37 1.83 -4.08 -1.08
CA TYR A 37 1.20 -4.55 0.16
C TYR A 37 1.46 -3.51 1.24
N ILE A 38 0.43 -2.77 1.65
CA ILE A 38 0.51 -1.74 2.69
C ILE A 38 -0.08 -2.30 3.99
N LEU A 39 0.72 -2.33 5.05
CA LEU A 39 0.25 -2.64 6.39
C LEU A 39 -0.46 -1.43 7.00
N LEU A 40 -1.67 -1.64 7.50
CA LEU A 40 -2.46 -0.67 8.24
C LEU A 40 -2.42 -0.95 9.74
N ASP A 41 -2.49 0.10 10.56
CA ASP A 41 -2.55 0.05 12.03
C ASP A 41 -3.73 -0.77 12.59
N ILE A 42 -4.79 -0.94 11.79
CA ILE A 42 -5.93 -1.81 12.12
C ILE A 42 -5.66 -3.31 11.93
N GLY A 43 -4.44 -3.72 11.58
CA GLY A 43 -4.07 -5.13 11.41
C GLY A 43 -4.48 -5.75 10.07
N PHE A 44 -4.72 -4.91 9.06
CA PHE A 44 -5.04 -5.35 7.70
C PHE A 44 -3.91 -4.98 6.73
N VAL A 45 -3.78 -5.77 5.67
CA VAL A 45 -2.90 -5.49 4.54
C VAL A 45 -3.76 -5.07 3.36
N TRP A 46 -3.57 -3.84 2.92
CA TRP A 46 -4.18 -3.29 1.71
C TRP A 46 -3.27 -3.59 0.52
N MET A 47 -3.77 -4.41 -0.39
CA MET A 47 -3.09 -4.81 -1.61
C MET A 47 -3.52 -3.90 -2.75
N ILE A 48 -2.58 -3.36 -3.50
CA ILE A 48 -2.82 -2.50 -4.67
C ILE A 48 -2.02 -3.07 -5.84
N PHE A 49 -2.72 -3.51 -6.88
CA PHE A 49 -2.12 -4.07 -8.09
C PHE A 49 -1.66 -2.97 -9.05
N VAL A 50 -0.85 -3.32 -10.05
CA VAL A 50 -0.35 -2.38 -11.08
C VAL A 50 -1.44 -1.64 -11.84
N ASP A 51 -2.65 -2.16 -11.93
CA ASP A 51 -3.81 -1.50 -12.56
C ASP A 51 -4.64 -0.64 -11.59
N CYS A 52 -4.22 -0.60 -10.32
CA CYS A 52 -4.90 -0.03 -9.16
C CYS A 52 -6.17 -0.76 -8.73
N GLU A 53 -6.43 -1.98 -9.21
CA GLU A 53 -7.32 -2.89 -8.48
C GLU A 53 -6.78 -3.14 -7.07
N MET A 54 -7.65 -3.53 -6.16
CA MET A 54 -7.25 -3.67 -4.76
C MET A 54 -7.99 -4.76 -4.01
N GLY A 55 -7.35 -5.24 -2.95
CA GLY A 55 -7.92 -6.15 -1.99
C GLY A 55 -7.52 -5.75 -0.58
N LEU A 56 -8.25 -6.25 0.41
CA LEU A 56 -7.96 -5.99 1.81
C LEU A 56 -8.14 -7.30 2.57
N LEU A 57 -7.08 -7.74 3.24
CA LEU A 57 -7.08 -8.99 4.01
C LEU A 57 -6.45 -8.76 5.38
N PRO A 58 -6.88 -9.48 6.43
CA PRO A 58 -6.14 -9.51 7.69
C PRO A 58 -4.70 -9.93 7.46
N HIS A 59 -3.75 -9.29 8.16
CA HIS A 59 -2.32 -9.51 7.91
C HIS A 59 -1.86 -10.99 7.96
N PRO A 60 -2.39 -11.89 8.82
CA PRO A 60 -1.97 -13.29 8.79
C PRO A 60 -2.42 -14.03 7.53
N VAL A 61 -3.58 -13.66 6.97
CA VAL A 61 -4.11 -14.26 5.74
C VAL A 61 -3.28 -13.80 4.55
N ALA A 62 -3.12 -12.49 4.39
CA ALA A 62 -2.34 -11.88 3.30
C ALA A 62 -0.94 -12.48 3.20
N VAL A 63 -0.23 -12.59 4.34
CA VAL A 63 1.14 -13.12 4.35
C VAL A 63 1.20 -14.63 4.10
N ASN A 64 0.17 -15.39 4.47
CA ASN A 64 0.14 -16.84 4.22
C ASN A 64 -0.22 -17.19 2.77
N GLU A 65 -0.94 -16.31 2.06
CA GLU A 65 -1.28 -16.50 0.65
C GLU A 65 -0.11 -16.19 -0.30
N LEU A 66 0.92 -15.49 0.17
CA LEU A 66 2.13 -15.26 -0.62
C LEU A 66 2.83 -16.58 -0.99
N GLU A 67 3.12 -16.77 -2.27
CA GLU A 67 3.88 -17.91 -2.80
C GLU A 67 5.39 -17.69 -2.62
N ILE A 68 5.83 -17.62 -1.37
CA ILE A 68 7.22 -17.36 -0.97
C ILE A 68 7.79 -18.45 -0.07
N ALA A 69 9.12 -18.54 -0.02
CA ALA A 69 9.82 -19.43 0.88
C ALA A 69 9.58 -19.07 2.35
N GLU A 70 9.49 -20.08 3.21
CA GLU A 70 9.17 -19.92 4.62
C GLU A 70 10.10 -18.96 5.40
N PRO A 71 11.43 -18.93 5.15
CA PRO A 71 12.30 -17.94 5.80
C PRO A 71 11.89 -16.49 5.49
N LEU A 72 11.54 -16.19 4.24
CA LEU A 72 11.10 -14.86 3.82
C LEU A 72 9.74 -14.51 4.43
N ARG A 73 8.81 -15.48 4.46
CA ARG A 73 7.51 -15.32 5.11
C ARG A 73 7.64 -14.96 6.58
N ASN A 74 8.56 -15.62 7.30
CA ASN A 74 8.80 -15.35 8.71
C ASN A 74 9.42 -13.96 8.94
N GLN A 75 10.27 -13.48 8.02
CA GLN A 75 10.81 -12.12 8.08
C GLN A 75 9.69 -11.07 7.89
N ILE A 76 8.80 -11.26 6.91
CA ILE A 76 7.64 -10.37 6.71
C ILE A 76 6.74 -10.35 7.96
N LYS A 77 6.47 -11.52 8.56
CA LYS A 77 5.70 -11.59 9.82
C LYS A 77 6.37 -10.82 10.95
N ALA A 78 7.68 -11.00 11.13
CA ALA A 78 8.43 -10.31 12.19
C ALA A 78 8.43 -8.78 12.00
N ASP A 79 8.59 -8.31 10.77
CA ASP A 79 8.50 -6.89 10.43
C ASP A 79 7.09 -6.32 10.69
N ILE A 80 6.03 -7.05 10.35
CA ILE A 80 4.65 -6.67 10.64
C ILE A 80 4.41 -6.58 12.15
N ASP A 81 4.85 -7.59 12.91
CA ASP A 81 4.73 -7.60 14.37
C ASP A 81 5.47 -6.41 15.00
N LEU A 82 6.64 -6.04 14.44
CA LEU A 82 7.39 -4.87 14.88
C LEU A 82 6.63 -3.57 14.61
N LEU A 83 6.08 -3.40 13.41
CA LEU A 83 5.31 -2.21 13.02
C LEU A 83 3.99 -2.06 13.77
N LEU A 84 3.32 -3.17 14.10
CA LEU A 84 2.09 -3.15 14.91
C LEU A 84 2.37 -2.98 16.41
N SER A 85 3.61 -3.13 16.84
CA SER A 85 4.02 -2.88 18.22
C SER A 85 4.36 -1.40 18.44
N ASP A 86 4.17 -0.88 19.66
CA ASP A 86 4.62 0.47 20.05
C ASP A 86 6.18 0.62 20.07
N LYS A 87 6.93 -0.35 19.56
CA LYS A 87 8.39 -0.42 19.60
C LYS A 87 9.02 -0.30 18.21
N VAL A 88 8.47 0.55 17.36
CA VAL A 88 8.99 0.77 16.01
C VAL A 88 10.39 1.39 16.08
N SER A 89 11.39 0.65 15.59
CA SER A 89 12.72 1.18 15.27
C SER A 89 12.97 0.99 13.78
N PRO A 90 13.30 2.04 13.00
CA PRO A 90 13.52 1.95 11.55
C PRO A 90 14.60 0.93 11.17
N ASP A 91 15.59 0.73 12.05
CA ASP A 91 16.72 -0.18 11.81
C ASP A 91 16.36 -1.67 11.98
N GLY A 92 15.13 -1.97 12.41
CA GLY A 92 14.69 -3.35 12.69
C GLY A 92 13.99 -4.06 11.53
N LEU A 93 13.63 -3.34 10.47
CA LEU A 93 12.88 -3.90 9.34
C LEU A 93 13.81 -4.51 8.29
N SER A 94 13.42 -5.68 7.78
CA SER A 94 14.23 -6.47 6.85
C SER A 94 13.62 -6.58 5.45
N GLN A 95 12.30 -6.55 5.36
CA GLN A 95 11.49 -6.73 4.15
C GLN A 95 10.51 -5.58 3.93
N LEU A 96 9.92 -5.04 5.01
CA LEU A 96 9.03 -3.90 4.93
C LEU A 96 9.83 -2.60 4.97
N ILE A 97 9.32 -1.61 4.24
CA ILE A 97 9.78 -0.24 4.26
C ILE A 97 8.73 0.57 5.01
N GLN A 98 9.15 1.32 6.03
CA GLN A 98 8.23 2.24 6.71
C GLN A 98 7.69 3.27 5.71
N THR A 99 6.43 3.67 5.86
CA THR A 99 5.85 4.69 4.98
C THR A 99 6.67 5.98 5.07
N PRO A 100 6.91 6.67 3.92
CA PRO A 100 7.80 7.83 3.89
C PRO A 100 7.25 9.02 4.69
N VAL A 101 5.94 9.04 4.95
CA VAL A 101 5.24 10.02 5.78
C VAL A 101 4.14 9.32 6.58
N GLY A 102 3.85 9.83 7.77
CA GLY A 102 2.69 9.41 8.54
C GLY A 102 1.40 9.83 7.85
N CYS A 103 0.55 8.86 7.50
CA CYS A 103 -0.65 9.09 6.71
C CYS A 103 -1.86 8.38 7.35
N GLN A 104 -2.62 9.12 8.17
CA GLN A 104 -3.97 8.68 8.57
C GLN A 104 -4.94 9.03 7.44
N ILE A 105 -5.45 8.01 6.77
CA ILE A 105 -6.13 8.10 5.49
C ILE A 105 -7.46 8.86 5.66
N LYS A 106 -7.67 9.91 4.86
CA LYS A 106 -8.92 10.68 4.78
C LYS A 106 -9.62 10.55 3.43
N GLU A 107 -8.84 10.35 2.37
CA GLU A 107 -9.35 10.25 1.00
C GLU A 107 -8.40 9.44 0.15
N VAL A 108 -8.94 8.78 -0.88
CA VAL A 108 -8.18 8.03 -1.87
C VAL A 108 -8.65 8.43 -3.26
N SER A 109 -7.74 8.92 -4.11
CA SER A 109 -8.03 9.45 -5.44
C SER A 109 -7.24 8.71 -6.53
N PHE A 110 -7.90 8.36 -7.63
CA PHE A 110 -7.32 7.58 -8.73
C PHE A 110 -7.12 8.44 -9.97
N PHE A 111 -5.98 8.27 -10.61
CA PHE A 111 -5.64 8.93 -11.86
C PHE A 111 -5.02 7.96 -12.85
N GLY A 112 -5.23 8.23 -14.13
CA GLY A 112 -4.62 7.49 -15.24
C GLY A 112 -3.93 8.41 -16.23
N GLN A 113 -2.85 7.92 -16.82
CA GLN A 113 -2.19 8.54 -17.96
C GLN A 113 -1.61 7.47 -18.89
N GLY A 114 -2.32 7.14 -19.98
CA GLY A 114 -1.92 6.04 -20.87
C GLY A 114 -1.81 4.72 -20.10
N ASN A 115 -0.61 4.14 -20.07
CA ASN A 115 -0.30 2.90 -19.34
C ASN A 115 0.12 3.12 -17.88
N ARG A 116 0.14 4.36 -17.40
CA ARG A 116 0.43 4.66 -16.00
C ARG A 116 -0.83 4.81 -15.19
N ARG A 117 -0.76 4.42 -13.92
CA ARG A 117 -1.77 4.73 -12.92
C ARG A 117 -1.13 5.47 -11.77
N ARG A 118 -1.94 6.26 -11.10
CA ARG A 118 -1.55 6.96 -9.88
C ARG A 118 -2.68 6.87 -8.89
N LEU A 119 -2.35 6.48 -7.67
CA LEU A 119 -3.20 6.55 -6.52
C LEU A 119 -2.64 7.61 -5.57
N ILE A 120 -3.47 8.57 -5.18
CA ILE A 120 -3.15 9.53 -4.13
C ILE A 120 -3.95 9.18 -2.90
N ILE A 121 -3.26 8.84 -1.83
CA ILE A 121 -3.82 8.59 -0.50
C ILE A 121 -3.60 9.87 0.30
N THR A 122 -4.66 10.65 0.46
CA THR A 122 -4.61 11.90 1.21
C THR A 122 -4.78 11.58 2.69
N GLY A 123 -3.78 11.94 3.49
CA GLY A 123 -3.83 11.82 4.93
C GLY A 123 -4.12 13.14 5.64
N GLU A 124 -4.32 13.08 6.96
CA GLU A 124 -4.58 14.28 7.77
C GLU A 124 -3.46 15.33 7.73
N ALA A 125 -2.20 14.86 7.81
CA ALA A 125 -1.02 15.74 7.88
C ALA A 125 -0.14 15.65 6.63
N ALA A 126 -0.09 14.49 5.98
CA ALA A 126 0.73 14.24 4.80
C ALA A 126 0.02 13.22 3.89
N SER A 127 0.36 13.23 2.62
CA SER A 127 -0.23 12.33 1.62
C SER A 127 0.79 11.37 1.06
N LEU A 128 0.34 10.20 0.65
CA LEU A 128 1.16 9.21 -0.06
C LEU A 128 0.72 9.16 -1.52
N ALA A 129 1.70 9.19 -2.42
CA ALA A 129 1.49 8.93 -3.83
C ALA A 129 2.05 7.56 -4.18
N ILE A 130 1.24 6.79 -4.91
CA ILE A 130 1.63 5.51 -5.49
C ILE A 130 1.49 5.65 -6.99
N GLU A 131 2.57 5.41 -7.73
CA GLU A 131 2.53 5.35 -9.18
C GLU A 131 2.88 3.96 -9.67
N THR A 132 2.13 3.51 -10.66
CA THR A 132 2.33 2.20 -11.27
C THR A 132 2.43 2.31 -12.79
N SER A 133 3.06 1.30 -13.41
CA SER A 133 3.19 1.18 -14.85
C SER A 133 2.71 -0.19 -15.32
N LEU A 134 1.65 -0.22 -16.14
CA LEU A 134 1.13 -1.45 -16.75
C LEU A 134 2.10 -2.08 -17.77
N THR A 135 3.11 -1.33 -18.22
CA THR A 135 4.08 -1.82 -19.21
C THR A 135 5.32 -2.42 -18.57
N THR A 136 5.75 -1.87 -17.44
CA THR A 136 7.00 -2.28 -16.75
C THR A 136 6.74 -2.99 -15.43
N ALA A 137 5.49 -3.06 -14.98
CA ALA A 137 5.08 -3.52 -13.65
C ALA A 137 5.76 -2.78 -12.48
N GLU A 138 6.37 -1.61 -12.76
CA GLU A 138 7.02 -0.79 -11.74
C GLU A 138 5.97 -0.19 -10.82
N ILE A 139 6.27 -0.18 -9.52
CA ILE A 139 5.51 0.48 -8.46
C ILE A 139 6.45 1.42 -7.71
N GLN A 140 6.04 2.67 -7.55
CA GLN A 140 6.78 3.69 -6.80
C GLN A 140 5.89 4.27 -5.71
N VAL A 141 6.43 4.41 -4.50
CA VAL A 141 5.75 4.98 -3.33
C VAL A 141 6.56 6.15 -2.82
N TYR A 142 5.94 7.31 -2.64
CA TYR A 142 6.60 8.50 -2.13
C TYR A 142 5.62 9.43 -1.40
N GLY A 143 6.13 10.25 -0.48
CA GLY A 143 5.33 11.24 0.24
C GLY A 143 5.15 12.53 -0.57
N LEU A 144 4.02 13.22 -0.34
CA LEU A 144 3.69 14.54 -0.88
C LEU A 144 3.65 15.61 0.22
#